data_AF-A0A2M6WVH8-F1
#
_entry.id   AF-A0A2M6WVH8-F1
#
_cell.length_a   1.000
_cell.length_b   1.000
_cell.length_c   1.000
_cell.angle_alpha   90.00
_cell.angle_beta   90.00
_cell.angle_gamma   90.00
#
_symmetry.space_group_name_H-M   'P 1'
#
loop_
_entity.id
_entity.type
_entity.pdbx_description
1 polymer ?
#
loop_
_entity_poly.entity_id
_entity_poly.type
_entity_poly.pdbx_seq_one_letter_code
_entity_poly.pdbx_strand_id
1 'polypeptide(L)'
;MSSNQYISAKNIGIKFIYAYVLFMFVFLFSFSFAYAQQEDSSQIKPIRPAIIKEKIDIQKPRAVNTANNLQEKRLETAENLQNKRESVKDRAENTRKNLSDKRQDTQERIETKRAAVLKKISEKSKERIKAYTERIVKRLNAAIERIEKLALRIESRIEKLEERFKDRELDLSNAKKLLADSREEINLAKIAVSSVTELIDETLNNTENPREAFGKVQELIKNAISSVKNAHRALVEAIKATKAGVNDTKPASAGNDENKTEIISENSTDEDNQ
;
A
#
# COMPACT_ATOMS: atom_id res chain seq x y z
N MET A 1 -21.08 -30.07 -13.02
CA MET A 1 -19.77 -29.72 -13.60
C MET A 1 -19.21 -28.53 -12.84
N SER A 2 -17.93 -28.64 -12.45
CA SER A 2 -17.23 -27.91 -11.39
C SER A 2 -16.80 -26.49 -11.79
N SER A 3 -16.99 -25.52 -10.89
CA SER A 3 -16.36 -24.20 -10.96
C SER A 3 -16.08 -23.65 -9.56
N ASN A 4 -15.29 -24.41 -8.77
CA ASN A 4 -14.84 -23.99 -7.44
C ASN A 4 -13.31 -24.12 -7.26
N GLN A 5 -12.54 -23.51 -8.17
CA GLN A 5 -11.07 -23.52 -8.10
C GLN A 5 -10.45 -22.18 -8.53
N TYR A 6 -10.72 -21.08 -7.82
CA TYR A 6 -9.93 -19.83 -7.95
C TYR A 6 -9.69 -19.09 -6.63
N ILE A 7 -9.66 -19.80 -5.50
CA ILE A 7 -9.32 -19.21 -4.19
C ILE A 7 -8.19 -20.00 -3.54
N SER A 8 -6.97 -19.97 -4.11
CA SER A 8 -5.78 -20.41 -3.35
C SER A 8 -4.46 -19.97 -4.00
N ALA A 9 -4.22 -18.67 -4.13
CA ALA A 9 -2.90 -18.16 -4.53
C ALA A 9 -2.36 -17.04 -3.63
N LYS A 10 -3.22 -16.27 -2.94
CA LYS A 10 -2.77 -15.13 -2.13
C LYS A 10 -2.34 -15.48 -0.70
N ASN A 11 -2.67 -16.66 -0.19
CA ASN A 11 -2.34 -17.07 1.19
C ASN A 11 -0.99 -17.82 1.32
N ILE A 12 -0.30 -18.09 0.21
CA ILE A 12 0.98 -18.81 0.22
C ILE A 12 2.16 -17.85 0.49
N GLY A 13 2.13 -16.62 -0.02
CA GLY A 13 3.21 -15.66 0.19
C GLY A 13 3.37 -15.18 1.64
N ILE A 14 2.28 -15.02 2.38
CA ILE A 14 2.31 -14.55 3.78
C ILE A 14 2.85 -15.65 4.72
N LYS A 15 2.52 -16.92 4.45
CA LYS A 15 3.00 -18.05 5.28
C LYS A 15 4.52 -18.23 5.18
N PHE A 16 5.12 -17.95 4.02
CA PHE A 16 6.59 -18.02 3.85
C PHE A 16 7.35 -16.94 4.63
N ILE A 17 6.77 -15.74 4.78
CA ILE A 17 7.41 -14.64 5.53
C ILE A 17 7.46 -14.97 7.03
N TYR A 18 6.39 -15.53 7.59
CA TYR A 18 6.38 -15.93 9.00
C TYR A 18 7.32 -17.11 9.30
N ALA A 19 7.44 -18.08 8.38
CA ALA A 19 8.38 -19.19 8.53
C ALA A 19 9.84 -18.73 8.56
N TYR A 20 10.21 -17.73 7.75
CA TYR A 20 11.58 -17.21 7.68
C TYR A 20 11.97 -16.36 8.91
N VAL A 21 11.02 -15.58 9.44
CA VAL A 21 11.24 -14.79 10.67
C VAL A 21 11.34 -15.71 11.89
N LEU A 22 10.59 -16.81 11.94
CA LEU A 22 10.69 -17.81 13.01
C LEU A 22 12.04 -18.57 12.95
N PHE A 23 12.52 -18.91 11.75
CA PHE A 23 13.80 -19.61 11.55
C PHE A 23 15.03 -18.75 11.91
N MET A 24 15.00 -17.45 11.63
CA MET A 24 16.06 -16.50 12.01
C MET A 24 16.16 -16.27 13.53
N PHE A 25 15.05 -16.39 14.28
CA PHE A 25 15.07 -16.26 15.74
C PHE A 25 15.67 -17.49 16.44
N VAL A 26 15.56 -18.69 15.86
CA VAL A 26 16.18 -19.91 16.40
C VAL A 26 17.70 -19.94 16.14
N PHE A 27 18.16 -19.35 15.03
CA PHE A 27 19.59 -19.34 14.69
C PHE A 27 20.43 -18.35 15.53
N LEU A 28 19.83 -17.28 16.07
CA LEU A 28 20.54 -16.28 16.89
C LEU A 28 20.68 -16.66 18.38
N PHE A 29 20.07 -17.75 18.84
CA PHE A 29 20.18 -18.22 20.22
C PHE A 29 21.16 -19.40 20.42
N SER A 30 21.83 -19.86 19.36
CA SER A 30 22.70 -21.05 19.43
C SER A 30 24.19 -20.75 19.64
N PHE A 31 24.60 -19.48 19.81
CA PHE A 31 26.00 -19.09 20.05
C PHE A 31 26.18 -18.43 21.42
N SER A 32 26.09 -19.22 22.50
CA SER A 32 26.73 -18.92 23.80
C SER A 32 26.57 -20.11 24.72
N PHE A 33 27.39 -21.16 24.59
CA PHE A 33 27.75 -22.04 25.73
C PHE A 33 28.86 -23.01 25.31
N ALA A 34 30.10 -22.75 25.77
CA ALA A 34 31.26 -23.66 25.93
C ALA A 34 32.50 -22.75 26.02
N TYR A 35 33.31 -22.68 27.08
CA TYR A 35 33.82 -23.74 27.97
C TYR A 35 34.03 -23.19 29.39
N ALA A 36 33.69 -24.01 30.38
CA ALA A 36 34.20 -23.91 31.75
C ALA A 36 35.08 -25.13 32.03
N GLN A 37 36.26 -24.85 32.61
CA GLN A 37 36.99 -25.62 33.63
C GLN A 37 37.17 -27.14 33.44
N GLN A 38 38.41 -27.53 33.14
CA GLN A 38 38.91 -28.88 33.37
C GLN A 38 39.85 -28.86 34.58
N GLU A 39 39.48 -29.61 35.61
CA GLU A 39 40.29 -29.95 36.77
C GLU A 39 41.36 -30.96 36.37
N ASP A 40 42.64 -30.65 36.60
CA ASP A 40 43.71 -31.64 36.58
C ASP A 40 44.05 -32.09 38.00
N SER A 41 43.77 -33.36 38.24
CA SER A 41 44.12 -34.10 39.44
C SER A 41 45.13 -35.19 39.07
N SER A 42 46.28 -35.19 39.75
CA SER A 42 47.24 -36.29 40.00
C SER A 42 48.60 -35.63 40.32
N GLN A 43 49.42 -36.04 41.28
CA GLN A 43 49.81 -37.39 41.68
C GLN A 43 50.23 -37.40 43.17
N ILE A 44 49.75 -38.38 43.92
CA ILE A 44 50.25 -38.69 45.28
C ILE A 44 51.33 -39.76 45.14
N LYS A 45 52.56 -39.44 45.54
CA LYS A 45 53.64 -40.42 45.76
C LYS A 45 53.63 -40.91 47.22
N PRO A 46 53.70 -42.22 47.51
CA PRO A 46 53.86 -42.69 48.87
C PRO A 46 55.35 -42.67 49.26
N ILE A 47 55.68 -42.00 50.36
CA ILE A 47 56.98 -42.10 51.03
C ILE A 47 56.75 -42.62 52.46
N ARG A 48 57.62 -43.56 52.82
CA ARG A 48 57.61 -44.50 53.93
C ARG A 48 57.52 -43.88 55.34
N PRO A 49 57.07 -44.65 56.34
CA PRO A 49 57.03 -44.22 57.74
C PRO A 49 58.35 -44.54 58.45
N ALA A 50 58.86 -43.62 59.27
CA ALA A 50 59.70 -43.94 60.42
C ALA A 50 60.02 -42.70 61.26
N ILE A 51 59.60 -42.75 62.54
CA ILE A 51 60.23 -42.12 63.72
C ILE A 51 60.05 -40.59 63.76
N ILE A 52 59.34 -40.01 64.73
CA ILE A 52 59.86 -39.66 66.06
C ILE A 52 58.66 -39.55 67.03
N LYS A 53 58.65 -40.42 68.05
CA LYS A 53 57.83 -40.27 69.26
C LYS A 53 58.69 -39.55 70.31
N GLU A 54 58.51 -38.25 70.47
CA GLU A 54 58.83 -37.55 71.71
C GLU A 54 58.24 -36.13 71.64
N LYS A 55 57.77 -35.59 72.77
CA LYS A 55 57.01 -34.33 72.93
C LYS A 55 55.48 -34.46 72.90
N ILE A 56 54.95 -35.45 73.62
CA ILE A 56 53.57 -35.45 74.10
C ILE A 56 53.62 -35.06 75.58
N ASP A 57 53.67 -33.75 75.89
CA ASP A 57 52.99 -33.24 77.11
C ASP A 57 52.90 -31.71 77.23
N ILE A 58 53.51 -30.93 76.33
CA ILE A 58 53.39 -29.46 76.35
C ILE A 58 52.36 -28.94 75.31
N GLN A 59 51.78 -29.81 74.49
CA GLN A 59 50.93 -29.41 73.34
C GLN A 59 49.41 -29.39 73.60
N LYS A 60 48.91 -29.98 74.68
CA LYS A 60 47.46 -30.06 74.97
C LYS A 60 46.77 -28.70 75.19
N PRO A 61 47.32 -27.71 75.93
CA PRO A 61 46.65 -26.41 76.08
C PRO A 61 46.72 -25.57 74.79
N ARG A 62 47.72 -25.81 73.92
CA ARG A 62 47.81 -25.15 72.60
C ARG A 62 46.79 -25.72 71.61
N ALA A 63 46.53 -27.03 71.64
CA ALA A 63 45.56 -27.67 70.76
C ALA A 63 44.10 -27.23 71.03
N VAL A 64 43.71 -27.07 72.30
CA VAL A 64 42.36 -26.60 72.68
C VAL A 64 42.14 -25.13 72.31
N ASN A 65 43.14 -24.27 72.55
CA ASN A 65 43.07 -22.86 72.13
C ASN A 65 43.05 -22.71 70.61
N THR A 66 43.71 -23.61 69.88
CA THR A 66 43.68 -23.64 68.41
C THR A 66 42.33 -24.13 67.89
N ALA A 67 41.69 -25.11 68.55
CA ALA A 67 40.36 -25.61 68.20
C ALA A 67 39.27 -24.55 68.43
N ASN A 68 39.33 -23.82 69.55
CA ASN A 68 38.39 -22.73 69.85
C ASN A 68 38.52 -21.58 68.85
N ASN A 69 39.75 -21.15 68.52
CA ASN A 69 40.01 -20.14 67.46
C ASN A 69 39.52 -20.59 66.08
N LEU A 70 39.63 -21.89 65.76
CA LEU A 70 39.16 -22.43 64.49
C LEU A 70 37.63 -22.46 64.42
N GLN A 71 36.97 -22.77 65.54
CA GLN A 71 35.51 -22.79 65.65
C GLN A 71 34.93 -21.38 65.59
N GLU A 72 35.57 -20.41 66.23
CA GLU A 72 35.22 -18.98 66.15
C GLU A 72 35.36 -18.44 64.73
N LYS A 73 36.48 -18.74 64.04
CA LYS A 73 36.64 -18.41 62.61
C LYS A 73 35.61 -19.08 61.71
N ARG A 74 35.17 -20.31 62.03
CA ARG A 74 34.11 -21.02 61.29
C ARG A 74 32.74 -20.37 61.48
N LEU A 75 32.43 -19.92 62.69
CA LEU A 75 31.20 -19.19 62.98
C LEU A 75 31.20 -17.82 62.28
N GLU A 76 32.31 -17.08 62.36
CA GLU A 76 32.48 -15.79 61.69
C GLU A 76 32.42 -15.92 60.15
N THR A 77 33.04 -16.95 59.57
CA THR A 77 32.93 -17.19 58.12
C THR A 77 31.53 -17.64 57.71
N ALA A 78 30.82 -18.41 58.53
CA ALA A 78 29.43 -18.80 58.27
C ALA A 78 28.48 -17.59 58.31
N GLU A 79 28.63 -16.71 59.30
CA GLU A 79 27.85 -15.48 59.43
C GLU A 79 28.12 -14.51 58.26
N ASN A 80 29.39 -14.32 57.89
CA ASN A 80 29.75 -13.53 56.71
C ASN A 80 29.18 -14.11 55.41
N LEU A 81 29.14 -15.45 55.27
CA LEU A 81 28.56 -16.11 54.12
C LEU A 81 27.04 -15.90 54.05
N GLN A 82 26.37 -15.91 55.21
CA GLN A 82 24.93 -15.68 55.33
C GLN A 82 24.56 -14.23 54.98
N ASN A 83 25.28 -13.26 55.56
CA ASN A 83 25.13 -11.83 55.23
C ASN A 83 25.40 -11.55 53.74
N LYS A 84 26.38 -12.24 53.15
CA LYS A 84 26.67 -12.15 51.71
C LYS A 84 25.56 -12.76 50.85
N ARG A 85 24.95 -13.88 51.28
CA ARG A 85 23.80 -14.49 50.58
C ARG A 85 22.57 -13.60 50.63
N GLU A 86 22.29 -13.00 51.78
CA GLU A 86 21.13 -12.13 51.97
C GLU A 86 21.26 -10.85 51.14
N SER A 87 22.42 -10.19 51.18
CA SER A 87 22.70 -9.02 50.32
C SER A 87 22.68 -9.33 48.82
N VAL A 88 23.15 -10.52 48.39
CA VAL A 88 23.03 -10.97 47.00
C VAL A 88 21.57 -11.22 46.62
N LYS A 89 20.77 -11.80 47.52
CA LYS A 89 19.34 -12.03 47.30
C LYS A 89 18.57 -10.72 47.19
N ASP A 90 18.79 -9.77 48.10
CA ASP A 90 18.19 -8.44 48.05
C ASP A 90 18.58 -7.69 46.77
N ARG A 91 19.85 -7.79 46.36
CA ARG A 91 20.31 -7.20 45.10
C ARG A 91 19.67 -7.86 43.89
N ALA A 92 19.50 -9.18 43.91
CA ALA A 92 18.83 -9.92 42.84
C ALA A 92 17.33 -9.58 42.75
N GLU A 93 16.63 -9.46 43.88
CA GLU A 93 15.23 -9.06 43.94
C GLU A 93 15.02 -7.61 43.49
N ASN A 94 15.84 -6.68 43.96
CA ASN A 94 15.79 -5.29 43.50
C ASN A 94 16.13 -5.17 42.02
N THR A 95 17.11 -5.93 41.52
CA THR A 95 17.42 -5.96 40.09
C THR A 95 16.25 -6.50 39.28
N ARG A 96 15.58 -7.57 39.75
CA ARG A 96 14.40 -8.13 39.09
C ARG A 96 13.22 -7.15 39.06
N LYS A 97 12.92 -6.49 40.19
CA LYS A 97 11.86 -5.46 40.25
C LYS A 97 12.13 -4.32 39.28
N ASN A 98 13.34 -3.74 39.33
CA ASN A 98 13.75 -2.68 38.41
C ASN A 98 13.69 -3.10 36.93
N LEU A 99 14.04 -4.36 36.62
CA LEU A 99 13.95 -4.87 35.25
C LEU A 99 12.49 -5.05 34.80
N SER A 100 11.63 -5.52 35.70
CA SER A 100 10.18 -5.66 35.47
C SER A 100 9.53 -4.30 35.23
N ASP A 101 9.80 -3.32 36.09
CA ASP A 101 9.25 -1.97 36.00
C ASP A 101 9.70 -1.28 34.70
N LYS A 102 10.98 -1.43 34.33
CA LYS A 102 11.50 -0.93 33.05
C LYS A 102 10.85 -1.59 31.85
N ARG A 103 10.59 -2.91 31.92
CA ARG A 103 9.89 -3.63 30.84
C ARG A 103 8.46 -3.13 30.69
N GLN A 104 7.76 -2.93 31.80
CA GLN A 104 6.38 -2.44 31.83
C GLN A 104 6.30 -0.99 31.29
N ASP A 105 7.14 -0.07 31.76
CA ASP A 105 7.20 1.32 31.25
C ASP A 105 7.57 1.34 29.76
N THR A 106 8.52 0.50 29.34
CA THR A 106 8.89 0.41 27.91
C THR A 106 7.71 -0.10 27.07
N GLN A 107 6.98 -1.09 27.56
CA GLN A 107 5.83 -1.66 26.86
C GLN A 107 4.68 -0.64 26.74
N GLU A 108 4.35 0.06 27.82
CA GLU A 108 3.35 1.12 27.83
C GLU A 108 3.72 2.27 26.88
N ARG A 109 4.99 2.68 26.87
CA ARG A 109 5.51 3.67 25.92
C ARG A 109 5.41 3.20 24.47
N ILE A 110 5.63 1.92 24.20
CA ILE A 110 5.51 1.37 22.85
C ILE A 110 4.05 1.34 22.41
N GLU A 111 3.13 0.91 23.28
CA GLU A 111 1.70 0.82 22.98
C GLU A 111 1.09 2.21 22.74
N THR A 112 1.40 3.19 23.58
CA THR A 112 0.97 4.59 23.41
C THR A 112 1.52 5.22 22.13
N LYS A 113 2.81 5.01 21.83
CA LYS A 113 3.42 5.48 20.56
C LYS A 113 2.79 4.80 19.35
N ARG A 114 2.54 3.49 19.40
CA ARG A 114 1.87 2.75 18.32
C ARG A 114 0.48 3.29 18.06
N ALA A 115 -0.33 3.49 19.10
CA ALA A 115 -1.66 4.06 18.97
C ALA A 115 -1.63 5.48 18.36
N ALA A 116 -0.73 6.34 18.84
CA ALA A 116 -0.58 7.69 18.30
C ALA A 116 -0.13 7.70 16.82
N VAL A 117 0.80 6.82 16.45
CA VAL A 117 1.27 6.69 15.06
C VAL A 117 0.15 6.15 14.16
N LEU A 118 -0.60 5.14 14.61
CA LEU A 118 -1.72 4.60 13.84
C LEU A 118 -2.80 5.66 13.58
N LYS A 119 -3.16 6.46 14.59
CA LYS A 119 -4.09 7.59 14.43
C LYS A 119 -3.59 8.59 13.38
N LYS A 120 -2.34 9.05 13.50
CA LYS A 120 -1.72 9.97 12.53
C LYS A 120 -1.68 9.40 11.11
N ILE A 121 -1.38 8.10 10.95
CA ILE A 121 -1.37 7.44 9.65
C ILE A 121 -2.79 7.38 9.07
N SER A 122 -3.79 7.09 9.90
CA SER A 122 -5.19 7.01 9.46
C SER A 122 -5.70 8.37 8.99
N GLU A 123 -5.44 9.44 9.74
CA GLU A 123 -5.81 10.83 9.40
C GLU A 123 -5.15 11.28 8.09
N LYS A 124 -3.83 11.13 7.99
CA LYS A 124 -3.08 11.44 6.74
C LYS A 124 -3.56 10.61 5.55
N SER A 125 -4.07 9.41 5.79
CA SER A 125 -4.61 8.58 4.70
C SER A 125 -5.98 9.10 4.28
N LYS A 126 -6.86 9.48 5.21
CA LYS A 126 -8.15 10.13 4.91
C LYS A 126 -7.94 11.41 4.11
N GLU A 127 -7.03 12.29 4.53
CA GLU A 127 -6.70 13.53 3.83
C GLU A 127 -6.23 13.27 2.39
N ARG A 128 -5.29 12.33 2.21
CA ARG A 128 -4.77 11.98 0.89
C ARG A 128 -5.85 11.42 -0.03
N ILE A 129 -6.73 10.57 0.50
CA ILE A 129 -7.85 10.00 -0.26
C ILE A 129 -8.83 11.11 -0.65
N LYS A 130 -9.23 11.97 0.28
CA LYS A 130 -10.13 13.09 0.03
C LYS A 130 -9.58 14.00 -1.06
N ALA A 131 -8.33 14.46 -0.92
CA ALA A 131 -7.68 15.32 -1.90
C ALA A 131 -7.47 14.63 -3.27
N TYR A 132 -7.27 13.32 -3.30
CA TYR A 132 -7.23 12.56 -4.55
C TYR A 132 -8.60 12.57 -5.23
N THR A 133 -9.65 12.24 -4.50
CA THR A 133 -10.98 12.12 -5.08
C THR A 133 -11.56 13.47 -5.49
N GLU A 134 -11.38 14.53 -4.71
CA GLU A 134 -11.79 15.89 -5.07
C GLU A 134 -11.18 16.34 -6.41
N ARG A 135 -9.89 16.06 -6.62
CA ARG A 135 -9.21 16.36 -7.89
C ARG A 135 -9.82 15.59 -9.06
N ILE A 136 -10.25 14.35 -8.85
CA ILE A 136 -10.91 13.55 -9.88
C ILE A 136 -12.31 14.07 -10.17
N VAL A 137 -13.13 14.27 -9.14
CA VAL A 137 -14.49 14.82 -9.26
C VAL A 137 -14.45 16.15 -10.01
N LYS A 138 -13.54 17.06 -9.65
CA LYS A 138 -13.36 18.34 -10.36
C LYS A 138 -13.06 18.14 -11.85
N ARG A 139 -12.19 17.18 -12.20
CA ARG A 139 -11.85 16.89 -13.61
C ARG A 139 -13.03 16.28 -14.36
N LEU A 140 -13.80 15.41 -13.73
CA LEU A 140 -14.99 14.78 -14.32
C LEU A 140 -16.10 15.80 -14.55
N ASN A 141 -16.38 16.66 -13.56
CA ASN A 141 -17.34 17.76 -13.72
C ASN A 141 -16.94 18.71 -14.85
N ALA A 142 -15.66 19.09 -14.93
CA ALA A 142 -15.17 19.91 -16.03
C ALA A 142 -15.27 19.20 -17.39
N ALA A 143 -15.19 17.86 -17.43
CA ALA A 143 -15.41 17.10 -18.66
C ALA A 143 -16.90 17.08 -19.04
N ILE A 144 -17.80 16.84 -18.08
CA ILE A 144 -19.25 16.90 -18.27
C ILE A 144 -19.67 18.26 -18.81
N GLU A 145 -19.20 19.36 -18.20
CA GLU A 145 -19.50 20.73 -18.65
C GLU A 145 -19.07 20.97 -20.11
N ARG A 146 -17.91 20.45 -20.51
CA ARG A 146 -17.47 20.53 -21.92
C ARG A 146 -18.37 19.73 -22.86
N ILE A 147 -18.80 18.53 -22.46
CA ILE A 147 -19.70 17.69 -23.25
C ILE A 147 -21.06 18.37 -23.40
N GLU A 148 -21.60 18.98 -22.34
CA GLU A 148 -22.85 19.73 -22.37
C GLU A 148 -22.80 20.93 -23.31
N LYS A 149 -21.73 21.73 -23.23
CA LYS A 149 -21.53 22.85 -24.16
C LYS A 149 -21.46 22.38 -25.60
N LEU A 150 -20.86 21.22 -25.87
CA LEU A 150 -20.85 20.63 -27.21
C LEU A 150 -22.24 20.15 -27.62
N ALA A 151 -23.01 19.51 -26.74
CA ALA A 151 -24.38 19.11 -27.02
C ALA A 151 -25.27 20.31 -27.41
N LEU A 152 -25.18 21.42 -26.69
CA LEU A 152 -25.89 22.67 -27.02
C LEU A 152 -25.47 23.23 -28.38
N ARG A 153 -24.18 23.16 -28.72
CA ARG A 153 -23.69 23.58 -30.05
C ARG A 153 -24.22 22.70 -31.17
N ILE A 154 -24.40 21.40 -30.92
CA ILE A 154 -24.95 20.48 -31.91
C ILE A 154 -26.45 20.68 -32.08
N GLU A 155 -27.20 20.90 -31.00
CA GLU A 155 -28.60 21.30 -31.07
C GLU A 155 -28.79 22.56 -31.93
N SER A 156 -28.07 23.64 -31.61
CA SER A 156 -28.12 24.89 -32.39
C SER A 156 -27.72 24.68 -33.85
N ARG A 157 -26.80 23.75 -34.13
CA ARG A 157 -26.40 23.42 -35.50
C ARG A 157 -27.50 22.66 -36.23
N ILE A 158 -28.16 21.71 -35.59
CA ILE A 158 -29.29 20.98 -36.17
C ILE A 158 -30.39 21.98 -36.52
N GLU A 159 -30.79 22.86 -35.61
CA GLU A 159 -31.80 23.90 -35.84
C GLU A 159 -31.46 24.77 -37.06
N LYS A 160 -30.22 25.26 -37.14
CA LYS A 160 -29.75 26.08 -38.28
C LYS A 160 -29.73 25.32 -39.60
N LEU A 161 -29.47 24.01 -39.58
CA LEU A 161 -29.51 23.17 -40.77
C LEU A 161 -30.94 22.94 -41.23
N GLU A 162 -31.85 22.63 -40.32
CA GLU A 162 -33.27 22.49 -40.62
C GLU A 162 -33.83 23.77 -41.23
N GLU A 163 -33.48 24.94 -40.68
CA GLU A 163 -33.87 26.23 -41.22
C GLU A 163 -33.30 26.49 -42.62
N ARG A 164 -32.01 26.24 -42.83
CA ARG A 164 -31.33 26.49 -44.11
C ARG A 164 -31.84 25.59 -45.23
N PHE A 165 -32.23 24.36 -44.90
CA PHE A 165 -32.63 23.34 -45.86
C PHE A 165 -34.15 23.05 -45.80
N LYS A 166 -34.98 23.99 -45.33
CA LYS A 166 -36.45 23.85 -45.33
C LYS A 166 -37.01 23.40 -46.69
N ASP A 167 -36.39 23.86 -47.78
CA ASP A 167 -36.83 23.56 -49.16
C ASP A 167 -36.18 22.30 -49.77
N ARG A 168 -35.24 21.65 -49.08
CA ARG A 168 -34.53 20.45 -49.54
C ARG A 168 -34.67 19.40 -48.46
N GLU A 169 -35.48 18.36 -48.68
CA GLU A 169 -35.83 17.27 -47.76
C GLU A 169 -34.63 16.70 -46.96
N LEU A 170 -34.15 17.44 -45.97
CA LEU A 170 -33.00 17.12 -45.15
C LEU A 170 -33.50 16.41 -43.90
N ASP A 171 -33.28 15.10 -43.82
CA ASP A 171 -33.63 14.33 -42.64
C ASP A 171 -32.52 14.37 -41.58
N LEU A 172 -32.81 14.99 -40.43
CA LEU A 172 -31.95 15.01 -39.24
C LEU A 172 -32.56 14.24 -38.06
N SER A 173 -33.58 13.40 -38.30
CA SER A 173 -34.29 12.66 -37.25
C SER A 173 -33.36 11.75 -36.45
N ASN A 174 -32.45 11.05 -37.12
CA ASN A 174 -31.45 10.20 -36.45
C ASN A 174 -30.47 11.02 -35.60
N ALA A 175 -30.04 12.19 -36.08
CA ALA A 175 -29.15 13.08 -35.32
C ALA A 175 -29.82 13.61 -34.06
N LYS A 176 -31.12 13.97 -34.14
CA LYS A 176 -31.92 14.39 -32.98
C LYS A 176 -32.08 13.27 -31.95
N LYS A 177 -32.35 12.05 -32.40
CA LYS A 177 -32.44 10.88 -31.53
C LYS A 177 -31.13 10.63 -30.78
N LEU A 178 -30.01 10.55 -31.51
CA LEU A 178 -28.69 10.32 -30.91
C LEU A 178 -28.27 11.47 -29.97
N LEU A 179 -28.70 12.70 -30.24
CA LEU A 179 -28.47 13.83 -29.33
C LEU A 179 -29.28 13.68 -28.03
N ALA A 180 -30.52 13.18 -28.10
CA ALA A 180 -31.32 12.86 -26.92
C ALA A 180 -30.67 11.74 -26.10
N ASP A 181 -30.24 10.64 -26.74
CA ASP A 181 -29.51 9.55 -26.09
C ASP A 181 -28.22 10.05 -25.42
N SER A 182 -27.49 10.96 -26.10
CA SER A 182 -26.31 11.60 -25.52
C SER A 182 -26.64 12.44 -24.28
N ARG A 183 -27.80 13.09 -24.20
CA ARG A 183 -28.23 13.86 -23.02
C ARG A 183 -28.54 12.96 -21.84
N GLU A 184 -29.14 11.80 -22.11
CA GLU A 184 -29.38 10.78 -21.08
C GLU A 184 -28.06 10.29 -20.49
N GLU A 185 -27.09 9.94 -21.33
CA GLU A 185 -25.76 9.50 -20.88
C GLU A 185 -25.00 10.60 -20.10
N ILE A 186 -25.16 11.88 -20.48
CA ILE A 186 -24.62 13.00 -19.69
C ILE A 186 -25.23 13.02 -18.29
N ASN A 187 -26.55 12.79 -18.16
CA ASN A 187 -27.21 12.75 -16.86
C ASN A 187 -26.76 11.55 -16.03
N LEU A 188 -26.61 10.37 -16.63
CA LEU A 188 -26.03 9.20 -15.96
C LEU A 188 -24.61 9.47 -15.48
N ALA A 189 -23.80 10.17 -16.27
CA ALA A 189 -22.46 10.58 -15.86
C ALA A 189 -22.47 11.54 -14.67
N LYS A 190 -23.40 12.51 -14.62
CA LYS A 190 -23.57 13.40 -13.45
C LYS A 190 -23.93 12.62 -12.20
N ILE A 191 -24.92 11.72 -12.30
CA ILE A 191 -25.36 10.88 -11.18
C ILE A 191 -24.17 10.06 -10.66
N ALA A 192 -23.42 9.40 -11.55
CA ALA A 192 -22.27 8.60 -11.17
C ALA A 192 -21.17 9.43 -10.47
N VAL A 193 -20.94 10.68 -10.89
CA VAL A 193 -20.00 11.59 -10.22
C VAL A 193 -20.52 12.04 -8.85
N SER A 194 -21.81 12.33 -8.71
CA SER A 194 -22.42 12.68 -7.43
C SER A 194 -22.37 11.53 -6.41
N SER A 195 -22.58 10.28 -6.85
CA SER A 195 -22.45 9.11 -5.97
C SER A 195 -21.02 8.93 -5.45
N VAL A 196 -20.00 9.35 -6.19
CA VAL A 196 -18.61 9.36 -5.70
C VAL A 196 -18.46 10.34 -4.53
N THR A 197 -19.05 11.54 -4.61
CA THR A 197 -18.98 12.53 -3.53
C THR A 197 -19.72 12.08 -2.28
N GLU A 198 -20.91 11.51 -2.44
CA GLU A 198 -21.72 10.99 -1.32
C GLU A 198 -20.99 9.86 -0.57
N LEU A 199 -20.39 8.92 -1.31
CA LEU A 199 -19.66 7.81 -0.69
C LEU A 199 -18.45 8.29 0.11
N ILE A 200 -17.75 9.34 -0.33
CA ILE A 200 -16.62 9.89 0.42
C ILE A 200 -17.09 10.38 1.79
N ASP A 201 -18.17 11.16 1.80
CA ASP A 201 -18.71 11.76 3.01
C ASP A 201 -19.25 10.69 3.98
N GLU A 202 -19.82 9.61 3.45
CA GLU A 202 -20.28 8.48 4.25
C GLU A 202 -19.14 7.59 4.76
N THR A 203 -18.17 7.24 3.90
CA THR A 203 -17.19 6.18 4.23
C THR A 203 -15.93 6.69 4.92
N LEU A 204 -15.37 7.83 4.52
CA LEU A 204 -14.11 8.33 5.09
C LEU A 204 -14.31 8.93 6.49
N ASN A 205 -15.48 9.52 6.74
CA ASN A 205 -15.78 10.13 8.03
C ASN A 205 -16.07 9.06 9.11
N ASN A 206 -16.68 7.93 8.74
CA ASN A 206 -17.15 6.92 9.69
C ASN A 206 -16.22 5.71 9.87
N THR A 207 -15.17 5.57 9.07
CA THR A 207 -14.29 4.38 9.09
C THR A 207 -12.96 4.64 9.82
N GLU A 208 -12.53 3.69 10.66
CA GLU A 208 -11.21 3.69 11.30
C GLU A 208 -10.08 3.17 10.38
N ASN A 209 -10.42 2.31 9.40
CA ASN A 209 -9.51 1.80 8.38
C ASN A 209 -9.74 2.46 6.99
N PRO A 210 -9.15 3.63 6.71
CA PRO A 210 -9.37 4.36 5.46
C PRO A 210 -8.90 3.60 4.21
N ARG A 211 -8.01 2.59 4.36
CA ARG A 211 -7.46 1.85 3.23
C ARG A 211 -8.49 0.92 2.58
N GLU A 212 -9.34 0.29 3.38
CA GLU A 212 -10.41 -0.59 2.88
C GLU A 212 -11.54 0.24 2.27
N ALA A 213 -11.94 1.33 2.93
CA ALA A 213 -12.92 2.27 2.40
C ALA A 213 -12.51 2.83 1.02
N PHE A 214 -11.22 3.09 0.82
CA PHE A 214 -10.70 3.59 -0.45
C PHE A 214 -10.94 2.65 -1.63
N GLY A 215 -10.95 1.32 -1.41
CA GLY A 215 -11.22 0.36 -2.48
C GLY A 215 -12.57 0.57 -3.13
N LYS A 216 -13.61 0.83 -2.32
CA LYS A 216 -14.97 1.12 -2.80
C LYS A 216 -15.04 2.46 -3.54
N VAL A 217 -14.39 3.49 -2.98
CA VAL A 217 -14.28 4.81 -3.63
C VAL A 217 -13.61 4.70 -5.00
N GLN A 218 -12.54 3.90 -5.11
CA GLN A 218 -11.82 3.70 -6.36
C GLN A 218 -12.69 3.01 -7.42
N GLU A 219 -13.54 2.06 -7.03
CA GLU A 219 -14.48 1.40 -7.94
C GLU A 219 -15.52 2.38 -8.48
N LEU A 220 -16.14 3.18 -7.61
CA LEU A 220 -17.09 4.22 -8.06
C LEU A 220 -16.41 5.24 -8.98
N ILE A 221 -15.18 5.66 -8.68
CA ILE A 221 -14.41 6.54 -9.57
C ILE A 221 -14.27 5.92 -10.97
N LYS A 222 -13.94 4.63 -11.06
CA LYS A 222 -13.83 3.94 -12.36
C LYS A 222 -15.16 3.93 -13.12
N ASN A 223 -16.26 3.67 -12.40
CA ASN A 223 -17.60 3.68 -13.00
C ASN A 223 -17.97 5.08 -13.50
N ALA A 224 -17.75 6.12 -12.70
CA ALA A 224 -17.96 7.51 -13.10
C ALA A 224 -17.12 7.91 -14.33
N ILE A 225 -15.84 7.50 -14.38
CA ILE A 225 -14.99 7.69 -15.56
C ILE A 225 -15.60 7.00 -16.80
N SER A 226 -16.13 5.79 -16.64
CA SER A 226 -16.77 5.06 -17.73
C SER A 226 -18.02 5.77 -18.24
N SER A 227 -18.88 6.24 -17.33
CA SER A 227 -20.10 6.99 -17.70
C SER A 227 -19.77 8.27 -18.45
N VAL A 228 -18.76 9.03 -18.01
CA VAL A 228 -18.30 10.24 -18.74
C VAL A 228 -17.78 9.89 -20.16
N LYS A 229 -17.09 8.75 -20.30
CA LYS A 229 -16.65 8.27 -21.62
C LYS A 229 -17.83 7.87 -22.52
N ASN A 230 -18.85 7.23 -21.96
CA ASN A 230 -20.05 6.84 -22.69
C ASN A 230 -20.81 8.08 -23.17
N ALA A 231 -21.02 9.08 -22.31
CA ALA A 231 -21.59 10.37 -22.67
C ALA A 231 -20.84 11.05 -23.83
N HIS A 232 -19.50 11.06 -23.77
CA HIS A 232 -18.69 11.58 -24.87
C HIS A 232 -18.86 10.78 -26.17
N ARG A 233 -18.90 9.44 -26.10
CA ARG A 233 -19.09 8.58 -27.28
C ARG A 233 -20.45 8.80 -27.93
N ALA A 234 -21.52 8.83 -27.14
CA ALA A 234 -22.87 9.10 -27.62
C ALA A 234 -22.93 10.47 -28.34
N LEU A 235 -22.29 11.50 -27.77
CA LEU A 235 -22.24 12.80 -28.42
C LEU A 235 -21.48 12.77 -29.76
N VAL A 236 -20.37 12.02 -29.84
CA VAL A 236 -19.63 11.84 -31.09
C VAL A 236 -20.48 11.16 -32.15
N GLU A 237 -21.32 10.20 -31.78
CA GLU A 237 -22.27 9.56 -32.70
C GLU A 237 -23.33 10.53 -33.20
N ALA A 238 -23.90 11.37 -32.32
CA ALA A 238 -24.80 12.44 -32.72
C ALA A 238 -24.12 13.41 -33.71
N ILE A 239 -22.87 13.82 -33.45
CA ILE A 239 -22.08 14.67 -34.35
C ILE A 239 -21.90 14.02 -35.73
N LYS A 240 -21.56 12.73 -35.77
CA LYS A 240 -21.40 11.98 -37.02
C LYS A 240 -22.70 11.94 -37.81
N ALA A 241 -23.83 11.67 -37.14
CA ALA A 241 -25.15 11.64 -37.78
C ALA A 241 -25.55 13.03 -38.32
N THR A 242 -25.31 14.11 -37.56
CA THR A 242 -25.54 15.48 -38.07
C THR A 242 -24.70 15.77 -39.31
N LYS A 243 -23.45 15.28 -39.38
CA LYS A 243 -22.58 15.46 -40.55
C LYS A 243 -23.05 14.63 -41.75
N ALA A 244 -23.49 13.39 -41.52
CA ALA A 244 -23.97 12.50 -42.57
C ALA A 244 -25.17 13.10 -43.32
N GLY A 245 -26.21 13.53 -42.60
CA GLY A 245 -27.40 14.11 -43.23
C GLY A 245 -27.09 15.34 -44.11
N VAL A 246 -26.11 16.17 -43.72
CA VAL A 246 -25.67 17.32 -44.54
C VAL A 246 -24.93 16.90 -45.81
N ASN A 247 -24.19 15.79 -45.77
CA ASN A 247 -23.47 15.31 -46.95
C ASN A 247 -24.43 14.64 -47.96
N ASP A 248 -25.46 13.94 -47.47
CA ASP A 248 -26.45 13.25 -48.32
C ASP A 248 -27.31 14.24 -49.13
N THR A 249 -27.43 15.49 -48.69
CA THR A 249 -28.15 16.58 -49.38
C THR A 249 -27.29 17.42 -50.33
N LYS A 250 -25.97 17.14 -50.42
CA LYS A 250 -25.10 17.80 -51.39
C LYS A 250 -25.22 17.09 -52.75
N PRO A 251 -25.72 17.74 -53.82
CA PRO A 251 -25.72 17.12 -55.14
C PRO A 251 -24.29 16.80 -55.57
N ALA A 252 -24.07 15.59 -56.08
CA ALA A 252 -22.83 15.17 -56.72
C ALA A 252 -22.65 15.91 -58.05
N SER A 253 -22.25 17.19 -58.03
CA SER A 253 -21.71 17.87 -59.21
C SER A 253 -20.98 19.16 -58.82
N ALA A 254 -19.67 19.05 -58.79
CA ALA A 254 -18.73 20.06 -59.27
C ALA A 254 -17.46 19.28 -59.64
N GLY A 255 -17.64 18.33 -60.57
CA GLY A 255 -16.54 17.74 -61.31
C GLY A 255 -16.02 18.80 -62.26
N ASN A 256 -14.72 19.03 -62.21
CA ASN A 256 -13.99 19.89 -63.12
C ASN A 256 -14.20 19.40 -64.56
N ASP A 257 -14.87 20.19 -65.38
CA ASP A 257 -14.78 20.15 -66.83
C ASP A 257 -14.29 21.52 -67.30
N GLU A 258 -13.50 21.52 -68.39
CA GLU A 258 -12.72 22.61 -68.99
C GLU A 258 -11.30 22.74 -68.40
N ASN A 259 -10.19 22.46 -69.10
CA ASN A 259 -9.91 22.73 -70.50
C ASN A 259 -8.72 21.87 -71.01
N LYS A 260 -8.98 20.93 -71.94
CA LYS A 260 -7.96 20.30 -72.79
C LYS A 260 -8.34 20.59 -74.24
N THR A 261 -8.00 21.78 -74.73
CA THR A 261 -8.00 22.04 -76.17
C THR A 261 -6.80 21.34 -76.78
N GLU A 262 -7.08 20.23 -77.47
CA GLU A 262 -6.20 19.69 -78.51
C GLU A 262 -6.02 20.75 -79.60
N ILE A 263 -4.77 21.18 -79.81
CA ILE A 263 -4.34 21.69 -81.11
C ILE A 263 -3.44 20.60 -81.69
N ILE A 264 -4.00 19.82 -82.60
CA ILE A 264 -3.25 18.99 -83.56
C ILE A 264 -3.69 19.44 -84.95
N SER A 265 -2.78 20.07 -85.67
CA SER A 265 -2.61 19.92 -87.13
C SER A 265 -1.21 20.43 -87.47
N GLU A 266 -0.28 19.50 -87.71
CA GLU A 266 0.32 19.25 -89.05
C GLU A 266 1.57 20.11 -89.27
N ASN A 267 2.78 19.55 -89.19
CA ASN A 267 3.46 18.61 -90.10
C ASN A 267 4.35 19.35 -91.13
N SER A 268 5.68 19.29 -90.92
CA SER A 268 6.74 19.09 -91.93
C SER A 268 8.09 19.30 -91.22
N THR A 269 8.77 18.27 -90.74
CA THR A 269 9.88 17.55 -91.39
C THR A 269 10.97 18.41 -92.04
N ASP A 270 12.19 17.94 -91.79
CA ASP A 270 13.45 18.16 -92.50
C ASP A 270 14.11 19.52 -92.29
N GLU A 271 15.43 19.67 -92.21
CA GLU A 271 16.62 18.83 -92.06
C GLU A 271 17.76 19.88 -91.92
N ASP A 272 18.94 19.47 -91.44
CA ASP A 272 20.23 20.12 -91.70
C ASP A 272 20.49 21.56 -91.20
N ASN A 273 21.40 21.69 -90.25
CA ASN A 273 22.85 21.89 -90.50
C ASN A 273 23.49 22.78 -89.42
N GLN A 274 24.58 22.25 -88.84
CA GLN A 274 25.71 22.92 -88.17
C GLN A 274 25.48 23.73 -86.87
#